data_AF-U9TN24-F1
#
_entry.id   AF-U9TN24-F1
#
_cell.length_a   1.000
_cell.length_b   1.000
_cell.length_c   1.000
_cell.angle_alpha   90.00
_cell.angle_beta   90.00
_cell.angle_gamma   90.00
#
_symmetry.space_group_name_H-M   'P 1'
#
loop_
_entity.id
_entity.type
_entity.pdbx_description
1 polymer ?
#
loop_
_entity_poly.entity_id
_entity_poly.type
_entity_poly.pdbx_seq_one_letter_code
_entity_poly.pdbx_strand_id
1 'polypeptide(L)'
;RARAKQLNRNRHRVFTLDSVSASQWDDFSTLLDSFCDVSLDDFKSWHLNRKCEFLHSQIVKAAIKILPNSHVSNQFTPKVPKDLDLLTQDYRFVTKVTATIRSLTRRPDDFSFVHESKWSHYLPRLAAILARYKSIFVDAPPLPNLLAFCTSDSFASLFSSLSHISKTLRGLHVLKEREFQEISITAHIDRCNENFESDISSFIDSSLSRTRRCIVLDRVFIDHPTRPRLVTDLKDIMSEAVNHFQNYVPINLPFTSEPSSLPERWANAYAPLDS
;
A
#
# COMPACT_ATOMS: atom_id res chain seq x y z
N ARG A 1 0.83 -13.83 -14.87
CA ARG A 1 -0.54 -13.79 -14.28
C ARG A 1 -0.42 -14.00 -12.76
N ALA A 2 0.07 -12.99 -12.02
CA ALA A 2 0.45 -13.14 -10.60
C ALA A 2 0.09 -11.91 -9.75
N ARG A 3 -0.95 -11.16 -10.11
CA ARG A 3 -1.41 -9.97 -9.36
C ARG A 3 -2.70 -10.19 -8.55
N ALA A 4 -3.35 -11.34 -8.66
CA ALA A 4 -4.63 -11.59 -8.01
C ALA A 4 -4.52 -12.10 -6.56
N LYS A 5 -3.35 -12.58 -6.11
CA LYS A 5 -3.17 -13.19 -4.77
C LYS A 5 -2.74 -12.22 -3.66
N GLN A 6 -2.37 -10.98 -3.96
CA GLN A 6 -1.99 -9.99 -2.94
C GLN A 6 -3.17 -9.17 -2.38
N LEU A 7 -4.29 -9.05 -3.11
CA LEU A 7 -5.43 -8.22 -2.69
C LEU A 7 -6.17 -8.76 -1.46
N ASN A 8 -6.15 -10.08 -1.23
CA ASN A 8 -6.80 -10.70 -0.06
C ASN A 8 -5.95 -10.69 1.22
N ARG A 9 -4.71 -10.17 1.20
CA ARG A 9 -3.88 -10.01 2.40
C ARG A 9 -3.98 -8.62 3.05
N ASN A 10 -4.74 -7.70 2.48
CA ASN A 10 -4.80 -6.31 2.95
C ASN A 10 -5.94 -6.01 3.93
N ARG A 11 -6.62 -7.03 4.46
CA ARG A 11 -7.68 -6.89 5.47
C ARG A 11 -7.35 -7.81 6.64
N HIS A 12 -6.92 -7.23 7.76
CA HIS A 12 -6.76 -7.96 9.00
C HIS A 12 -7.94 -7.63 9.92
N ARG A 13 -8.45 -8.65 10.60
CA ARG A 13 -9.51 -8.48 11.60
C ARG A 13 -8.84 -8.13 12.92
N VAL A 14 -9.28 -7.04 13.53
CA VAL A 14 -8.79 -6.57 14.83
C VAL A 14 -9.94 -6.70 15.83
N PHE A 15 -9.65 -7.31 16.97
CA PHE A 15 -10.58 -7.40 18.09
C PHE A 15 -10.35 -6.22 19.02
N THR A 16 -11.41 -5.52 19.39
CA THR A 16 -11.34 -4.41 20.35
C THR A 16 -11.72 -4.96 21.71
N LEU A 17 -10.71 -5.32 22.51
CA LEU A 17 -10.92 -5.99 23.80
C LEU A 17 -11.21 -5.00 24.94
N ASP A 18 -10.80 -3.74 24.80
CA ASP A 18 -10.93 -2.71 25.85
C ASP A 18 -12.40 -2.29 26.12
N SER A 19 -13.33 -2.64 25.23
CA SER A 19 -14.76 -2.34 25.34
C SER A 19 -15.64 -3.57 25.62
N VAL A 20 -15.04 -4.73 25.91
CA VAL A 20 -15.79 -5.97 26.14
C VAL A 20 -16.36 -6.00 27.55
N SER A 21 -17.68 -6.16 27.65
CA SER A 21 -18.39 -6.30 28.93
C SER A 21 -18.24 -7.72 29.51
N ALA A 22 -18.46 -7.87 30.82
CA ALA A 22 -18.41 -9.18 31.49
C ALA A 22 -19.40 -10.19 30.89
N SER A 23 -20.63 -9.76 30.55
CA SER A 23 -21.62 -10.63 29.90
C SER A 23 -21.16 -11.14 28.53
N GLN A 24 -20.42 -10.33 27.76
CA GLN A 24 -19.87 -10.77 26.48
C GLN A 24 -18.75 -11.79 26.65
N TRP A 25 -17.99 -11.73 27.74
CA TRP A 25 -17.02 -12.77 28.08
C TRP A 25 -17.70 -14.08 28.47
N ASP A 26 -18.81 -14.01 29.20
CA ASP A 26 -19.61 -15.18 29.57
C ASP A 26 -20.24 -15.84 28.33
N ASP A 27 -20.81 -15.03 27.42
CA ASP A 27 -21.35 -15.50 26.15
C ASP A 27 -20.26 -16.12 25.26
N PHE A 28 -19.06 -15.52 25.25
CA PHE A 28 -17.91 -16.05 24.52
C PHE A 28 -17.46 -17.40 25.10
N SER A 29 -17.36 -17.52 26.42
CA SER A 29 -16.96 -18.78 27.08
C SER A 29 -17.96 -19.88 26.79
N THR A 30 -19.26 -19.59 26.95
CA THR A 30 -20.33 -20.55 26.71
C THR A 30 -20.32 -21.04 25.25
N LEU A 31 -20.10 -20.11 24.30
CA LEU A 31 -19.99 -20.47 22.90
C LEU A 31 -18.72 -21.27 22.59
N LEU A 32 -17.59 -20.93 23.22
CA LEU A 32 -16.32 -21.63 23.03
C LEU A 32 -16.41 -23.07 23.53
N ASP A 33 -17.01 -23.27 24.70
CA ASP A 33 -17.23 -24.60 25.28
C ASP A 33 -18.11 -25.46 24.36
N SER A 34 -19.14 -24.87 23.73
CA SER A 34 -19.96 -25.57 22.73
C SER A 34 -19.19 -25.99 21.46
N PHE A 35 -18.07 -25.33 21.13
CA PHE A 35 -17.24 -25.68 19.99
C PHE A 35 -16.14 -26.70 20.31
N CYS A 36 -15.89 -26.95 21.60
CA CYS A 36 -14.88 -27.88 22.09
C CYS A 36 -15.47 -29.27 22.37
N ASP A 37 -16.24 -29.80 21.42
CA ASP A 37 -16.87 -31.12 21.50
C ASP A 37 -15.90 -32.25 21.10
N VAL A 38 -14.78 -32.36 21.82
CA VAL A 38 -13.78 -33.41 21.61
C VAL A 38 -13.52 -34.10 22.94
N SER A 39 -13.57 -35.43 22.94
CA SER A 39 -13.22 -36.24 24.12
C SER A 39 -11.81 -35.90 24.59
N LEU A 40 -11.63 -35.80 25.91
CA LEU A 40 -10.33 -35.52 26.52
C LEU A 40 -9.27 -36.56 26.13
N ASP A 41 -9.66 -37.82 25.95
CA ASP A 41 -8.74 -38.91 25.61
C ASP A 41 -8.30 -38.81 24.14
N ASP A 42 -9.22 -38.47 23.24
CA ASP A 42 -8.90 -38.19 21.84
C ASP A 42 -8.01 -36.95 21.74
N PHE A 43 -8.32 -35.88 22.47
CA PHE A 43 -7.51 -34.67 22.47
C PHE A 43 -6.11 -34.93 23.00
N LYS A 44 -5.96 -35.69 24.09
CA LYS A 44 -4.64 -36.07 24.65
C LYS A 44 -3.78 -36.81 23.64
N SER A 45 -4.37 -37.69 22.83
CA SER A 45 -3.68 -38.48 21.80
C SER A 45 -3.08 -37.63 20.66
N TRP A 46 -3.52 -36.39 20.49
CA TRP A 46 -3.06 -35.53 19.39
C TRP A 46 -1.65 -34.97 19.60
N HIS A 47 -0.95 -34.77 18.48
CA HIS A 47 0.28 -34.00 18.42
C HIS A 47 0.05 -32.53 18.81
N LEU A 48 1.04 -31.88 19.44
CA LEU A 48 0.94 -30.51 19.98
C LEU A 48 0.46 -29.50 18.93
N ASN A 49 1.02 -29.53 17.71
CA ASN A 49 0.60 -28.61 16.65
C ASN A 49 -0.90 -28.74 16.32
N ARG A 50 -1.43 -29.98 16.31
CA ARG A 50 -2.85 -30.22 16.06
C ARG A 50 -3.72 -29.71 17.21
N LYS A 51 -3.26 -29.86 18.45
CA LYS A 51 -3.92 -29.28 19.64
C LYS A 51 -3.99 -27.76 19.53
N CYS A 52 -2.86 -27.11 19.21
CA CYS A 52 -2.78 -25.66 19.06
C CYS A 52 -3.67 -25.15 17.92
N GLU A 53 -3.63 -25.79 16.75
CA GLU A 53 -4.47 -25.41 15.60
C GLU A 53 -5.96 -25.57 15.89
N PHE A 54 -6.35 -26.67 16.53
CA PHE A 54 -7.74 -26.90 16.93
C PHE A 54 -8.23 -25.83 17.90
N LEU A 55 -7.51 -25.63 19.01
CA LEU A 55 -7.88 -24.63 20.02
C LEU A 55 -7.92 -23.22 19.41
N HIS A 56 -6.89 -22.84 18.66
CA HIS A 56 -6.85 -21.56 17.98
C HIS A 56 -8.04 -21.38 17.02
N SER A 57 -8.42 -22.42 16.27
CA SER A 57 -9.58 -22.38 15.38
C SER A 57 -10.89 -22.15 16.15
N GLN A 58 -11.12 -22.84 17.27
CA GLN A 58 -12.34 -22.67 18.04
C GLN A 58 -12.39 -21.31 18.74
N ILE A 59 -11.27 -20.86 19.32
CA ILE A 59 -11.14 -19.54 19.95
C ILE A 59 -11.45 -18.44 18.93
N VAL A 60 -10.84 -18.49 17.74
CA VAL A 60 -11.08 -17.49 16.69
C VAL A 60 -12.52 -17.53 16.19
N LYS A 61 -13.13 -18.71 16.03
CA LYS A 61 -14.54 -18.84 15.62
C LYS A 61 -15.50 -18.24 16.65
N ALA A 62 -15.30 -18.51 17.93
CA ALA A 62 -16.12 -17.95 19.00
C ALA A 62 -15.91 -16.43 19.11
N ALA A 63 -14.66 -15.98 19.05
CA ALA A 63 -14.30 -14.57 19.13
C ALA A 63 -14.93 -13.76 17.99
N ILE A 64 -14.90 -14.28 16.76
CA ILE A 64 -15.54 -13.65 15.59
C ILE A 64 -17.03 -13.41 15.78
N LYS A 65 -17.72 -14.30 16.51
CA LYS A 65 -19.16 -14.26 16.71
C LYS A 65 -19.58 -13.33 17.85
N ILE A 66 -18.83 -13.33 18.96
CA ILE A 66 -19.24 -12.64 20.19
C ILE A 66 -18.46 -11.34 20.42
N LEU A 67 -17.16 -11.32 20.15
CA LEU A 67 -16.31 -10.19 20.50
C LEU A 67 -16.40 -9.08 19.45
N PRO A 68 -16.41 -7.80 19.88
CA PRO A 68 -16.32 -6.66 18.97
C PRO A 68 -15.08 -6.78 18.09
N ASN A 69 -15.30 -6.79 16.79
CA ASN A 69 -14.21 -6.88 15.83
C ASN A 69 -14.49 -6.01 14.61
N SER A 70 -13.43 -5.47 14.03
CA SER A 70 -13.51 -4.67 12.83
C SER A 70 -12.51 -5.18 11.80
N HIS A 71 -12.86 -5.01 10.53
CA HIS A 71 -11.93 -5.25 9.43
C HIS A 71 -11.12 -3.98 9.21
N VAL A 72 -9.86 -4.00 9.61
CA VAL A 72 -8.93 -2.92 9.31
C VAL A 72 -8.23 -3.29 8.01
N SER A 73 -8.42 -2.44 7.00
CA SER A 73 -7.64 -2.54 5.78
C SER A 73 -6.49 -1.55 5.81
N ASN A 74 -5.29 -1.98 5.41
CA ASN A 74 -4.16 -1.09 5.11
C ASN A 74 -4.40 -0.29 3.80
N GLN A 75 -5.61 0.19 3.57
CA GLN A 75 -5.95 1.00 2.41
C GLN A 75 -5.63 2.46 2.71
N PHE A 76 -4.35 2.77 2.84
CA PHE A 76 -3.91 4.05 2.30
C PHE A 76 -3.92 3.91 0.79
N THR A 77 -5.06 4.19 0.17
CA THR A 77 -5.05 4.59 -1.24
C THR A 77 -4.72 6.08 -1.24
N PRO A 78 -3.59 6.51 -1.82
CA PRO A 78 -3.38 7.92 -2.09
C PRO A 78 -4.66 8.44 -2.75
N LYS A 79 -5.21 9.54 -2.24
CA LYS A 79 -6.39 10.16 -2.86
C LYS A 79 -5.95 10.73 -4.20
N VAL A 80 -5.96 9.88 -5.22
CA VAL A 80 -5.69 10.27 -6.61
C VAL A 80 -6.73 11.35 -6.95
N PRO A 81 -6.30 12.49 -7.52
CA PRO A 81 -7.23 13.54 -7.93
C PRO A 81 -8.29 12.96 -8.86
N LYS A 82 -9.54 13.43 -8.72
CA LYS A 82 -10.67 12.95 -9.53
C LYS A 82 -10.38 13.05 -11.03
N ASP A 83 -9.66 14.08 -11.44
CA ASP A 83 -9.30 14.30 -12.86
C ASP A 83 -8.30 13.26 -13.38
N LEU A 84 -7.36 12.81 -12.55
CA LEU A 84 -6.39 11.78 -12.91
C LEU A 84 -7.05 10.38 -12.95
N ASP A 85 -8.00 10.12 -12.05
CA ASP A 85 -8.82 8.91 -12.11
C ASP A 85 -9.73 8.89 -13.34
N LEU A 86 -10.39 10.00 -13.65
CA LEU A 86 -11.20 10.15 -14.86
C LEU A 86 -10.37 9.92 -16.12
N LEU A 87 -9.20 10.54 -16.21
CA LEU A 87 -8.25 10.33 -17.32
C LEU A 87 -7.79 8.86 -17.39
N THR A 88 -7.59 8.20 -16.25
CA THR A 88 -7.27 6.77 -16.18
C THR A 88 -8.36 5.91 -16.81
N GLN A 89 -9.62 6.20 -16.46
CA GLN A 89 -10.77 5.49 -17.00
C GLN A 89 -10.92 5.71 -18.50
N ASP A 90 -10.71 6.95 -18.96
CA ASP A 90 -10.85 7.32 -20.37
C ASP A 90 -9.78 6.65 -21.25
N TYR A 91 -8.49 6.76 -20.91
CA TYR A 91 -7.46 6.15 -21.76
C TYR A 91 -7.60 4.62 -21.79
N ARG A 92 -7.93 3.98 -20.66
CA ARG A 92 -8.15 2.51 -20.60
C ARG A 92 -9.34 2.10 -21.44
N PHE A 93 -10.42 2.89 -21.42
CA PHE A 93 -11.56 2.66 -22.28
C PHE A 93 -11.17 2.75 -23.76
N VAL A 94 -10.47 3.81 -24.17
CA VAL A 94 -10.00 3.93 -25.56
C VAL A 94 -9.07 2.77 -25.93
N THR A 95 -8.11 2.39 -25.07
CA THR A 95 -7.23 1.23 -25.31
C THR A 95 -8.03 -0.06 -25.54
N LYS A 96 -9.09 -0.29 -24.78
CA LYS A 96 -9.99 -1.45 -24.95
C LYS A 96 -10.72 -1.41 -26.29
N VAL A 97 -11.25 -0.24 -26.67
CA VAL A 97 -11.92 -0.07 -27.97
C VAL A 97 -10.92 -0.29 -29.11
N THR A 98 -9.74 0.32 -29.04
CA THR A 98 -8.65 0.14 -30.01
C THR A 98 -8.27 -1.32 -30.19
N ALA A 99 -8.23 -2.10 -29.10
CA ALA A 99 -7.95 -3.54 -29.17
C ALA A 99 -9.06 -4.31 -29.89
N THR A 100 -10.32 -3.92 -29.70
CA THR A 100 -11.49 -4.52 -30.37
C THR A 100 -11.49 -4.20 -31.87
N ILE A 101 -11.20 -2.96 -32.25
CA ILE A 101 -11.08 -2.60 -33.67
C ILE A 101 -9.88 -3.30 -34.31
N ARG A 102 -8.74 -3.38 -33.61
CA ARG A 102 -7.56 -4.12 -34.10
C ARG A 102 -7.86 -5.58 -34.41
N SER A 103 -8.68 -6.26 -33.61
CA SER A 103 -9.07 -7.64 -33.92
C SER A 103 -9.88 -7.73 -35.20
N LEU A 104 -10.81 -6.80 -35.42
CA LEU A 104 -11.61 -6.73 -36.65
C LEU A 104 -10.76 -6.38 -37.89
N THR A 105 -9.73 -5.54 -37.75
CA THR A 105 -8.78 -5.28 -38.84
C THR A 105 -7.97 -6.53 -39.22
N ARG A 106 -7.70 -7.43 -38.25
CA ARG A 106 -6.92 -8.65 -38.49
C ARG A 106 -7.77 -9.81 -39.02
N ARG A 107 -9.03 -9.88 -38.61
CA ARG A 107 -10.00 -10.91 -39.00
C ARG A 107 -11.36 -10.25 -39.24
N PRO A 108 -11.58 -9.68 -40.43
CA PRO A 108 -12.86 -9.03 -40.76
C PRO A 108 -14.03 -10.01 -40.73
N ASP A 109 -13.81 -11.28 -41.06
CA ASP A 109 -14.82 -12.34 -41.07
C ASP A 109 -15.40 -12.66 -39.69
N ASP A 110 -14.69 -12.30 -38.60
CA ASP A 110 -15.17 -12.45 -37.22
C ASP A 110 -16.19 -11.36 -36.84
N PHE A 111 -16.44 -10.40 -37.73
CA PHE A 111 -17.44 -9.35 -37.51
C PHE A 111 -18.82 -9.95 -37.29
N SER A 112 -19.54 -9.38 -36.33
CA SER A 112 -20.88 -9.84 -35.97
C SER A 112 -21.69 -8.70 -35.38
N PHE A 113 -23.01 -8.89 -35.28
CA PHE A 113 -23.91 -7.90 -34.69
C PHE A 113 -23.52 -7.53 -33.24
N VAL A 114 -22.82 -8.41 -32.52
CA VAL A 114 -22.29 -8.11 -31.17
C VAL A 114 -21.25 -6.99 -31.20
N HIS A 115 -20.44 -6.91 -32.25
CA HIS A 115 -19.45 -5.85 -32.43
C HIS A 115 -20.15 -4.52 -32.73
N GLU A 116 -21.14 -4.53 -33.61
CA GLU A 116 -21.97 -3.35 -33.93
C GLU A 116 -22.72 -2.84 -32.69
N SER A 117 -23.35 -3.74 -31.95
CA SER A 117 -24.03 -3.40 -30.69
C SER A 117 -23.05 -2.81 -29.67
N LYS A 118 -21.86 -3.38 -29.49
CA LYS A 118 -20.85 -2.78 -28.60
C LYS A 118 -20.40 -1.40 -29.08
N TRP A 119 -20.23 -1.23 -30.40
CA TRP A 119 -19.79 0.02 -30.99
C TRP A 119 -20.78 1.16 -30.76
N SER A 120 -22.09 0.90 -30.90
CA SER A 120 -23.12 1.91 -30.62
C SER A 120 -23.09 2.41 -29.17
N HIS A 121 -22.69 1.57 -28.21
CA HIS A 121 -22.45 1.97 -26.82
C HIS A 121 -21.11 2.70 -26.63
N TYR A 122 -20.10 2.37 -27.43
CA TYR A 122 -18.78 3.01 -27.35
C TYR A 122 -18.78 4.41 -27.93
N LEU A 123 -19.53 4.65 -29.00
CA LEU A 123 -19.50 5.88 -29.79
C LEU A 123 -19.86 7.15 -28.98
N PRO A 124 -20.95 7.20 -28.19
CA PRO A 124 -21.25 8.35 -27.33
C PRO A 124 -20.13 8.63 -26.31
N ARG A 125 -19.51 7.57 -25.77
CA ARG A 125 -18.42 7.71 -24.80
C ARG A 125 -17.14 8.21 -25.46
N LEU A 126 -16.80 7.74 -26.66
CA LEU A 126 -15.67 8.25 -27.44
C LEU A 126 -15.87 9.73 -27.80
N ALA A 127 -17.06 10.11 -28.23
CA ALA A 127 -17.40 11.51 -28.52
C ALA A 127 -17.26 12.40 -27.27
N ALA A 128 -17.76 11.93 -26.12
CA ALA A 128 -17.60 12.65 -24.85
C ALA A 128 -16.13 12.82 -24.44
N ILE A 129 -15.29 11.80 -24.66
CA ILE A 129 -13.84 11.87 -24.40
C ILE A 129 -13.18 12.90 -25.32
N LEU A 130 -13.46 12.85 -26.63
CA LEU A 130 -12.90 13.80 -27.59
C LEU A 130 -13.31 15.25 -27.27
N ALA A 131 -14.57 15.46 -26.88
CA ALA A 131 -15.05 16.77 -26.46
C ALA A 131 -14.36 17.26 -25.16
N ARG A 132 -14.13 16.36 -24.20
CA ARG A 132 -13.43 16.66 -22.94
C ARG A 132 -11.99 17.09 -23.17
N TYR A 133 -11.30 16.46 -24.12
CA TYR A 133 -9.90 16.73 -24.45
C TYR A 133 -9.74 17.52 -25.76
N LYS A 134 -10.72 18.37 -26.11
CA LYS A 134 -10.75 19.15 -27.37
C LYS A 134 -9.52 20.04 -27.58
N SER A 135 -8.87 20.49 -26.51
CA SER A 135 -7.63 21.29 -26.60
C SER A 135 -6.43 20.47 -27.09
N ILE A 136 -6.48 19.15 -26.94
CA ILE A 136 -5.44 18.20 -27.38
C ILE A 136 -5.82 17.61 -28.75
N PHE A 137 -7.11 17.39 -28.99
CA PHE A 137 -7.64 16.83 -30.22
C PHE A 137 -8.43 17.90 -31.01
N VAL A 138 -7.71 18.90 -31.52
CA VAL A 138 -8.29 20.02 -32.29
C VAL A 138 -8.99 19.52 -33.56
N ASP A 139 -8.34 18.60 -34.29
CA ASP A 139 -8.92 17.92 -35.45
C ASP A 139 -9.25 16.47 -35.09
N ALA A 140 -10.32 16.30 -34.31
CA ALA A 140 -10.76 14.97 -33.90
C ALA A 140 -11.12 14.11 -35.14
N PRO A 141 -10.60 12.86 -35.23
CA PRO A 141 -10.88 12.01 -36.37
C PRO A 141 -12.37 11.65 -36.43
N PRO A 142 -12.98 11.59 -37.63
CA PRO A 142 -14.37 11.21 -37.76
C PRO A 142 -14.58 9.76 -37.29
N LEU A 143 -15.56 9.57 -36.40
CA LEU A 143 -15.95 8.25 -35.92
C LEU A 143 -17.10 7.73 -36.80
N PRO A 144 -17.01 6.50 -37.35
CA PRO A 144 -18.10 5.94 -38.15
C PRO A 144 -19.32 5.66 -37.29
N ASN A 145 -20.50 6.02 -37.77
CA ASN A 145 -21.77 5.75 -37.07
C ASN A 145 -22.08 4.25 -36.97
N LEU A 146 -21.70 3.47 -37.98
CA LEU A 146 -21.90 2.03 -38.05
C LEU A 146 -20.62 1.35 -38.54
N LEU A 147 -20.19 0.29 -37.87
CA LEU A 147 -19.01 -0.49 -38.28
C LEU A 147 -19.30 -1.35 -39.51
N ALA A 148 -20.55 -1.76 -39.71
CA ALA A 148 -20.97 -2.57 -40.86
C ALA A 148 -20.67 -1.92 -42.23
N PHE A 149 -20.55 -0.59 -42.29
CA PHE A 149 -20.20 0.14 -43.52
C PHE A 149 -18.70 0.39 -43.68
N CYS A 150 -17.88 -0.06 -42.73
CA CYS A 150 -16.43 0.11 -42.80
C CYS A 150 -15.79 -0.88 -43.79
N THR A 151 -15.09 -0.36 -44.80
CA THR A 151 -14.13 -1.12 -45.61
C THR A 151 -12.86 -1.45 -44.82
N SER A 152 -12.03 -2.37 -45.33
CA SER A 152 -10.73 -2.70 -44.73
C SER A 152 -9.85 -1.45 -44.49
N ASP A 153 -9.79 -0.53 -45.46
CA ASP A 153 -9.03 0.71 -45.34
C ASP A 153 -9.61 1.65 -44.28
N SER A 154 -10.94 1.74 -44.19
CA SER A 154 -11.60 2.54 -43.15
C SER A 154 -11.38 1.96 -41.74
N PHE A 155 -11.33 0.62 -41.60
CA PHE A 155 -10.95 -0.03 -40.34
C PHE A 155 -9.49 0.24 -39.97
N ALA A 156 -8.59 0.24 -40.95
CA ALA A 156 -7.18 0.57 -40.72
C ALA A 156 -7.01 2.04 -40.28
N SER A 157 -7.72 2.96 -40.94
CA SER A 157 -7.75 4.38 -40.56
C SER A 157 -8.32 4.58 -39.15
N LEU A 158 -9.49 3.98 -38.86
CA LEU A 158 -10.12 4.02 -37.54
C LEU A 158 -9.19 3.47 -36.45
N PHE A 159 -8.54 2.33 -36.71
CA PHE A 159 -7.57 1.75 -35.80
C PHE A 159 -6.39 2.70 -35.54
N SER A 160 -5.85 3.32 -36.60
CA SER A 160 -4.76 4.30 -36.49
C SER A 160 -5.18 5.49 -35.63
N SER A 161 -6.34 6.08 -35.90
CA SER A 161 -6.92 7.19 -35.13
C SER A 161 -7.12 6.85 -33.65
N LEU A 162 -7.78 5.72 -33.36
CA LEU A 162 -8.01 5.27 -31.97
C LEU A 162 -6.68 4.91 -31.27
N SER A 163 -5.71 4.38 -31.99
CA SER A 163 -4.38 4.12 -31.45
C SER A 163 -3.63 5.41 -31.13
N HIS A 164 -3.78 6.45 -31.96
CA HIS A 164 -3.20 7.76 -31.69
C HIS A 164 -3.85 8.37 -30.43
N ILE A 165 -5.18 8.44 -30.38
CA ILE A 165 -5.92 8.94 -29.20
C ILE A 165 -5.50 8.20 -27.93
N SER A 166 -5.46 6.86 -27.97
CA SER A 166 -5.05 6.06 -26.80
C SER A 166 -3.63 6.36 -26.34
N LYS A 167 -2.68 6.57 -27.26
CA LYS A 167 -1.29 6.89 -26.93
C LYS A 167 -1.18 8.30 -26.36
N THR A 168 -1.87 9.27 -26.94
CA THR A 168 -1.89 10.67 -26.49
C THR A 168 -2.49 10.79 -25.09
N LEU A 169 -3.64 10.14 -24.82
CA LEU A 169 -4.23 10.13 -23.49
C LEU A 169 -3.35 9.42 -22.46
N ARG A 170 -2.66 8.34 -22.84
CA ARG A 170 -1.68 7.68 -21.97
C ARG A 170 -0.48 8.59 -21.69
N GLY A 171 -0.01 9.34 -22.68
CA GLY A 171 1.05 10.35 -22.49
C GLY A 171 0.61 11.44 -21.52
N LEU A 172 -0.58 12.00 -21.71
CA LEU A 172 -1.18 12.98 -20.81
C LEU A 172 -1.32 12.43 -19.38
N HIS A 173 -1.75 11.17 -19.23
CA HIS A 173 -1.85 10.53 -17.92
C HIS A 173 -0.49 10.47 -17.23
N VAL A 174 0.57 10.04 -17.93
CA VAL A 174 1.93 9.98 -17.36
C VAL A 174 2.40 11.36 -16.91
N LEU A 175 2.10 12.41 -17.67
CA LEU A 175 2.45 13.79 -17.30
C LEU A 175 1.68 14.25 -16.04
N LYS A 176 0.37 14.03 -16.00
CA LYS A 176 -0.47 14.42 -14.86
C LYS A 176 -0.18 13.62 -13.60
N GLU A 177 0.19 12.35 -13.75
CA GLU A 177 0.64 11.51 -12.64
C GLU A 177 1.97 12.01 -12.06
N ARG A 178 2.92 12.40 -12.91
CA ARG A 178 4.17 13.00 -12.47
C ARG A 178 3.95 14.33 -11.75
N GLU A 179 3.15 15.22 -12.32
CA GLU A 179 2.80 16.52 -11.71
C GLU A 179 2.17 16.31 -10.32
N PHE A 180 1.24 15.35 -10.19
CA PHE A 180 0.64 15.00 -8.91
C PHE A 180 1.68 14.47 -7.90
N GLN A 181 2.59 13.60 -8.34
CA GLN A 181 3.65 13.07 -7.49
C GLN A 181 4.58 14.17 -7.00
N GLU A 182 4.99 15.08 -7.88
CA GLU A 182 5.86 16.21 -7.54
C GLU A 182 5.19 17.13 -6.51
N ILE A 183 3.94 17.52 -6.75
CA ILE A 183 3.16 18.32 -5.79
C ILE A 183 3.05 17.61 -4.44
N SER A 184 2.78 16.29 -4.44
CA SER A 184 2.64 15.53 -3.21
C SER A 184 3.97 15.40 -2.45
N ILE A 185 5.10 15.28 -3.15
CA ILE A 185 6.43 15.22 -2.53
C ILE A 185 6.76 16.58 -1.91
N THR A 186 6.61 17.66 -2.67
CA THR A 186 6.87 19.02 -2.19
C THR A 186 6.00 19.35 -0.97
N ALA A 187 4.70 19.09 -1.04
CA ALA A 187 3.81 19.31 0.11
C ALA A 187 4.18 18.47 1.34
N HIS A 188 4.74 17.26 1.14
CA HIS A 188 5.22 16.45 2.26
C HIS A 188 6.51 17.01 2.86
N ILE A 189 7.43 17.50 2.03
CA ILE A 189 8.67 18.17 2.47
C ILE A 189 8.32 19.45 3.24
N ASP A 190 7.43 20.28 2.70
CA ASP A 190 7.01 21.53 3.35
C ASP A 190 6.41 21.25 4.73
N ARG A 191 5.49 20.29 4.82
CA ARG A 191 4.91 19.87 6.10
C ARG A 191 5.96 19.30 7.06
N CYS A 192 6.96 18.59 6.54
CA CYS A 192 8.06 18.07 7.34
C CYS A 192 8.90 19.22 7.92
N ASN A 193 9.19 20.25 7.11
CA ASN A 193 9.91 21.44 7.54
C ASN A 193 9.10 22.25 8.58
N GLU A 194 7.79 22.40 8.37
CA GLU A 194 6.89 23.01 9.36
C GLU A 194 6.92 22.25 10.69
N ASN A 195 6.88 20.91 10.63
CA ASN A 195 7.00 20.07 11.83
C ASN A 195 8.37 20.24 12.50
N PHE A 196 9.46 20.40 11.73
CA PHE A 196 10.79 20.61 12.30
C PHE A 196 10.86 21.87 13.17
N GLU A 197 10.23 22.96 12.70
CA GLU A 197 10.19 24.23 13.42
C GLU A 197 9.18 24.24 14.59
N SER A 198 8.06 23.52 14.46
CA SER A 198 6.95 23.59 15.43
C SER A 198 6.90 22.44 16.44
N ASP A 199 7.27 21.22 16.05
CA ASP A 199 7.23 20.02 16.89
C ASP A 199 8.20 18.92 16.39
N ILE A 200 9.37 18.85 17.02
CA ILE A 200 10.40 17.85 16.76
C ILE A 200 9.86 16.42 16.83
N SER A 201 8.88 16.13 17.71
CA SER A 201 8.31 14.78 17.82
C SER A 201 7.53 14.41 16.56
N SER A 202 6.68 15.32 16.08
CA SER A 202 5.95 15.14 14.82
C SER A 202 6.88 15.04 13.61
N PHE A 203 7.99 15.80 13.60
CA PHE A 203 9.03 15.68 12.57
C PHE A 203 9.68 14.29 12.58
N ILE A 204 10.07 13.79 13.75
CA ILE A 204 10.66 12.45 13.89
C ILE A 204 9.69 11.38 13.39
N ASP A 205 8.40 11.52 13.70
CA ASP A 205 7.38 10.57 13.22
C ASP A 205 7.18 10.61 11.71
N SER A 206 7.09 11.82 11.13
CA SER A 206 6.87 11.96 9.68
C SER A 206 8.10 11.56 8.87
N SER A 207 9.30 11.94 9.31
CA SER A 207 10.56 11.67 8.58
C SER A 207 10.93 10.20 8.55
N LEU A 208 10.68 9.47 9.64
CA LEU A 208 11.02 8.05 9.72
C LEU A 208 10.03 7.15 8.98
N SER A 209 8.80 7.63 8.71
CA SER A 209 7.71 6.91 8.02
C SER A 209 7.57 5.43 8.44
N ARG A 210 7.84 5.16 9.72
CA ARG A 210 7.86 3.82 10.30
C ARG A 210 7.39 3.88 11.74
N THR A 211 6.75 2.81 12.18
CA THR A 211 6.38 2.66 13.60
C THR A 211 7.65 2.71 14.45
N ARG A 212 7.68 3.59 15.46
CA ARG A 212 8.77 3.65 16.43
C ARG A 212 8.95 2.26 17.04
N ARG A 213 10.15 1.70 16.89
CA ARG A 213 10.52 0.47 17.59
C ARG A 213 11.10 0.87 18.93
N CYS A 214 10.41 0.50 19.99
CA CYS A 214 10.87 0.73 21.35
C CYS A 214 11.46 -0.57 21.90
N ILE A 215 12.55 -0.45 22.63
CA ILE A 215 13.04 -1.49 23.52
C ILE A 215 12.67 -1.08 24.94
N VAL A 216 12.12 -2.00 25.72
CA VAL A 216 11.88 -1.78 27.15
C VAL A 216 13.12 -2.27 27.89
N LEU A 217 13.71 -1.38 28.69
CA LEU A 217 14.87 -1.72 29.51
C LEU A 217 14.36 -2.06 30.92
N ASP A 218 14.42 -3.33 31.29
CA ASP A 218 14.00 -3.78 32.63
C ASP A 218 15.13 -3.67 33.66
N ARG A 219 16.38 -3.64 33.19
CA ARG A 219 17.59 -3.56 34.03
C ARG A 219 18.71 -2.86 33.28
N VAL A 220 19.46 -2.02 33.98
CA VAL A 220 20.66 -1.35 33.44
C VAL A 220 21.83 -1.63 34.38
N PHE A 221 22.94 -2.11 33.83
CA PHE A 221 24.17 -2.30 34.58
C PHE A 221 25.09 -1.11 34.36
N ILE A 222 25.41 -0.40 35.44
CA ILE A 222 26.35 0.72 35.44
C ILE A 222 27.74 0.16 35.74
N ASP A 223 28.61 0.21 34.74
CA ASP A 223 30.01 -0.18 34.88
C ASP A 223 30.81 1.00 35.45
N HIS A 224 31.02 0.99 36.77
CA HIS A 224 31.81 2.00 37.48
C HIS A 224 33.01 1.33 38.15
N PRO A 225 34.24 1.86 38.01
CA PRO A 225 35.47 1.18 38.41
C PRO A 225 35.53 0.79 39.89
N THR A 226 34.84 1.53 40.76
CA THR A 226 34.85 1.27 42.22
C THR A 226 33.48 0.84 42.77
N ARG A 227 32.41 0.93 41.99
CA ARG A 227 31.05 0.65 42.48
C ARG A 227 30.09 0.26 41.36
N PRO A 228 30.26 -0.93 40.75
CA PRO A 228 29.31 -1.42 39.77
C PRO A 228 27.92 -1.55 40.40
N ARG A 229 26.88 -1.14 39.68
CA ARG A 229 25.50 -1.12 40.18
C ARG A 229 24.55 -1.67 39.13
N LEU A 230 23.73 -2.65 39.50
CA LEU A 230 22.58 -3.06 38.71
C LEU A 230 21.35 -2.27 39.14
N VAL A 231 20.81 -1.49 38.23
CA VAL A 231 19.62 -0.66 38.42
C VAL A 231 18.40 -1.43 37.91
N THR A 232 17.36 -1.51 38.74
CA THR A 232 16.10 -2.21 38.44
C THR A 232 14.86 -1.33 38.64
N ASP A 233 14.99 -0.16 39.29
CA ASP A 233 13.90 0.81 39.42
C ASP A 233 13.69 1.57 38.11
N LEU A 234 12.43 1.71 37.67
CA LEU A 234 12.08 2.27 36.38
C LEU A 234 12.54 3.73 36.20
N LYS A 235 12.45 4.56 37.26
CA LYS A 235 12.88 5.96 37.18
C LYS A 235 14.39 6.07 37.08
N ASP A 236 15.10 5.30 37.90
CA ASP A 236 16.56 5.26 37.88
C ASP A 236 17.07 4.73 36.52
N ILE A 237 16.45 3.67 35.96
CA ILE A 237 16.75 3.14 34.63
C ILE A 237 16.60 4.22 33.56
N MET A 238 15.50 4.95 33.57
CA MET A 238 15.25 6.03 32.61
C MET A 238 16.30 7.13 32.71
N SER A 239 16.65 7.56 33.93
CA SER A 239 17.69 8.57 34.13
C SER A 239 19.06 8.12 33.64
N GLU A 240 19.43 6.86 33.89
CA GLU A 240 20.72 6.32 33.49
C GLU A 240 20.80 6.13 31.97
N ALA A 241 19.72 5.67 31.33
CA ALA A 241 19.65 5.54 29.89
C ALA A 241 19.79 6.91 29.20
N VAL A 242 19.08 7.93 29.69
CA VAL A 242 19.20 9.31 29.16
C VAL A 242 20.63 9.83 29.32
N ASN A 243 21.20 9.69 30.52
CA ASN A 243 22.57 10.11 30.83
C ASN A 243 23.60 9.42 29.92
N HIS A 244 23.47 8.10 29.74
CA HIS A 244 24.31 7.33 28.84
C HIS A 244 24.23 7.88 27.41
N PHE A 245 23.04 7.92 26.78
CA PHE A 245 22.96 8.33 25.36
C PHE A 245 23.31 9.80 25.11
N GLN A 246 23.15 10.69 26.10
CA GLN A 246 23.59 12.08 25.99
C GLN A 246 25.11 12.24 26.08
N ASN A 247 25.81 11.37 26.82
CA ASN A 247 27.24 11.52 27.11
C ASN A 247 28.13 10.44 26.47
N TYR A 248 27.56 9.37 25.95
CA TYR A 248 28.29 8.22 25.37
C TYR A 248 29.03 8.60 24.08
N VAL A 249 28.47 9.53 23.31
CA VAL A 249 29.13 10.11 22.14
C VAL A 249 29.69 11.48 22.55
N PRO A 250 31.01 11.70 22.48
CA PRO A 250 31.57 13.02 22.74
C PRO A 250 31.05 14.00 21.67
N ILE A 251 30.17 14.93 22.08
CA ILE A 251 29.55 15.95 21.21
C ILE A 251 30.62 16.84 20.52
N ASN A 252 31.84 16.87 21.06
CA ASN A 252 32.94 17.73 20.62
C ASN A 252 34.06 17.01 19.86
N LEU A 253 33.87 15.77 19.39
CA LEU A 253 34.84 15.20 18.44
C LEU A 253 34.72 15.99 17.13
N PRO A 254 35.80 16.60 16.60
CA PRO A 254 35.77 17.13 15.25
C PRO A 254 35.30 15.99 14.32
N PHE A 255 34.28 16.25 13.51
CA PHE A 255 33.84 15.34 12.45
C PHE A 255 34.94 15.22 11.39
N THR A 256 36.00 14.51 11.75
CA THR A 256 37.10 14.09 10.88
C THR A 256 37.36 12.63 11.17
N SER A 257 36.35 11.80 10.95
CA SER A 257 36.56 10.37 10.76
C SER A 257 36.98 10.21 9.30
N GLU A 258 38.27 10.32 8.99
CA GLU A 258 38.73 9.74 7.73
C GLU A 258 38.27 8.28 7.71
N PRO A 259 37.75 7.75 6.59
CA PRO A 259 37.31 6.36 6.50
C PRO A 259 38.40 5.34 6.92
N SER A 260 39.67 5.75 6.80
CA SER A 260 40.88 5.03 7.24
C SER A 260 40.95 4.80 8.75
N SER A 261 40.23 5.58 9.56
CA SER A 261 40.19 5.47 11.03
C SER A 261 39.16 4.46 11.55
N LEU A 262 38.31 3.94 10.68
CA LEU A 262 37.29 2.96 11.06
C LEU A 262 37.90 1.55 11.14
N PRO A 263 37.47 0.71 12.09
CA PRO A 263 37.78 -0.72 12.06
C PRO A 263 37.34 -1.34 10.73
N GLU A 264 38.14 -2.29 10.21
CA GLU A 264 37.98 -2.89 8.87
C GLU A 264 36.54 -3.33 8.54
N ARG A 265 35.84 -3.92 9.52
CA ARG A 265 34.43 -4.32 9.39
C ARG A 265 33.51 -3.17 8.98
N TRP A 266 33.72 -1.98 9.54
CA TRP A 266 32.90 -0.79 9.27
C TRP A 266 33.41 -0.02 8.07
N ALA A 267 34.73 0.03 7.85
CA ALA A 267 35.30 0.64 6.65
C ALA A 267 34.73 0.01 5.36
N ASN A 268 34.62 -1.32 5.31
CA ASN A 268 34.03 -2.02 4.16
C ASN A 268 32.52 -1.80 4.02
N ALA A 269 31.79 -1.68 5.13
CA ALA A 269 30.35 -1.47 5.12
C ALA A 269 29.94 -0.05 4.66
N TYR A 270 30.79 0.93 4.92
CA TYR A 270 30.58 2.33 4.55
C TYR A 270 31.45 2.79 3.37
N ALA A 271 32.20 1.88 2.74
CA ALA A 271 32.91 2.16 1.50
C ALA A 271 31.89 2.63 0.44
N PRO A 272 32.22 3.65 -0.37
CA PRO A 272 31.41 3.98 -1.53
C PRO A 272 31.19 2.71 -2.35
N LEU A 273 29.93 2.43 -2.70
CA LEU A 273 29.66 1.44 -3.73
C LEU A 273 30.34 1.96 -5.00
N ASP A 274 31.21 1.14 -5.61
CA ASP A 274 32.02 1.52 -6.77
C ASP A 274 31.20 2.38 -7.75
N SER A 275 31.79 3.51 -8.14
CA SER A 275 31.21 4.52 -9.05
C SER A 275 31.02 3.98 -10.47
#